data_AF-A0A519UDV3-F1
#
_entry.id   AF-A0A519UDV3-F1
#
_cell.length_a   1.000
_cell.length_b   1.000
_cell.length_c   1.000
_cell.angle_alpha   90.00
_cell.angle_beta   90.00
_cell.angle_gamma   90.00
#
_symmetry.space_group_name_H-M   'P 1'
#
loop_
_entity.id
_entity.type
_entity.pdbx_description
1 polymer ?
#
loop_
_entity_poly.entity_id
_entity_poly.type
_entity_poly.pdbx_seq_one_letter_code
_entity_poly.pdbx_strand_id
1 'polypeptide(L)'
;FSTEYAELDYRSQFFVGWTNFCRFLIDNKHTLTFIEQFNSSPYSKPPCEPVDNPFRERFDAFFQLGMDQGYIKKMEHKLIAAIVFGCIMSAAKFQVSGKHQYNDEELSSIANIIWDGIKLPV
;
A
#
# COMPACT_ATOMS: atom_id res chain seq x y z
N PHE A 1 -2.16 6.20 -3.08
CA PHE A 1 -1.43 6.64 -4.29
C PHE A 1 -2.41 7.45 -5.12
N SER A 2 -2.43 8.76 -4.90
CA SER A 2 -3.41 9.70 -5.44
C SER A 2 -2.66 10.79 -6.21
N THR A 3 -3.28 11.32 -7.25
CA THR A 3 -2.74 12.45 -8.03
C THR A 3 -2.79 13.77 -7.24
N GLU A 4 -3.53 13.81 -6.13
CA GLU A 4 -3.62 14.98 -5.24
C GLU A 4 -2.26 15.43 -4.67
N TYR A 5 -1.27 14.54 -4.65
CA TYR A 5 0.07 14.82 -4.11
C TYR A 5 1.14 14.95 -5.20
N ALA A 6 0.76 15.17 -6.46
CA ALA A 6 1.68 15.21 -7.60
C ALA A 6 2.78 16.29 -7.49
N GLU A 7 2.55 17.35 -6.69
CA GLU A 7 3.53 18.41 -6.43
C GLU A 7 4.66 17.99 -5.47
N LEU A 8 4.49 16.89 -4.74
CA LEU A 8 5.53 16.36 -3.84
C LEU A 8 6.55 15.53 -4.61
N ASP A 9 7.76 15.40 -4.07
CA ASP A 9 8.73 14.45 -4.61
C ASP A 9 8.21 13.00 -4.51
N TYR A 10 8.71 12.11 -5.38
CA TYR A 10 8.19 10.74 -5.51
C TYR A 10 8.23 9.96 -4.18
N ARG A 11 9.28 10.15 -3.36
CA ARG A 11 9.35 9.51 -2.04
C ARG A 11 8.25 10.07 -1.15
N SER A 12 8.10 11.38 -1.05
CA SER A 12 7.02 11.99 -0.25
C SER A 12 5.63 11.52 -0.69
N GLN A 13 5.38 11.35 -1.99
CA GLN A 13 4.13 10.75 -2.49
C GLN A 13 3.90 9.32 -2.00
N PHE A 14 4.96 8.49 -1.99
CA PHE A 14 4.90 7.14 -1.43
C PHE A 14 4.56 7.16 0.06
N PHE A 15 5.24 8.00 0.85
CA PHE A 15 5.03 8.08 2.30
C PHE A 15 3.61 8.50 2.63
N VAL A 16 3.12 9.58 2.02
CA VAL A 16 1.74 10.05 2.21
C VAL A 16 0.74 8.99 1.76
N GLY A 17 0.99 8.35 0.62
CA GLY A 17 0.14 7.27 0.10
C GLY A 17 0.04 6.08 1.05
N TRP A 18 1.16 5.66 1.63
CA TRP A 18 1.22 4.58 2.61
C TRP A 18 0.50 4.96 3.90
N THR A 19 0.85 6.11 4.50
CA THR A 19 0.34 6.50 5.83
C THR A 19 -1.14 6.78 5.79
N ASN A 20 -1.63 7.44 4.75
CA ASN A 20 -3.05 7.75 4.62
C ASN A 20 -3.86 6.47 4.46
N PHE A 21 -3.37 5.50 3.68
CA PHE A 21 -4.13 4.26 3.51
C PHE A 21 -4.12 3.40 4.78
N CYS A 22 -2.99 3.34 5.49
CA CYS A 22 -2.93 2.65 6.77
C CYS A 22 -3.86 3.28 7.81
N ARG A 23 -3.84 4.61 7.97
CA ARG A 23 -4.75 5.33 8.88
C ARG A 23 -6.21 5.10 8.51
N PHE A 24 -6.54 5.19 7.21
CA PHE A 24 -7.88 4.91 6.74
C PHE A 24 -8.38 3.52 7.19
N LEU A 25 -7.58 2.47 7.08
CA LEU A 25 -7.99 1.13 7.52
C LEU A 25 -8.04 0.98 9.05
N ILE A 26 -7.18 1.69 9.79
CA ILE A 26 -7.22 1.75 11.26
C ILE A 26 -8.53 2.39 11.73
N ASP A 27 -8.91 3.51 11.11
CA ASP A 27 -10.10 4.27 11.45
C ASP A 27 -11.39 3.59 10.97
N ASN A 28 -11.30 2.74 9.93
CA ASN A 28 -12.43 2.06 9.31
C ASN A 28 -12.32 0.53 9.47
N LYS A 29 -12.48 0.04 10.70
CA LYS A 29 -12.38 -1.38 11.06
C LYS A 29 -13.24 -2.31 10.19
N HIS A 30 -14.46 -1.89 9.84
CA HIS A 30 -15.34 -2.68 8.98
C HIS A 30 -14.78 -2.85 7.57
N THR A 31 -14.15 -1.82 7.02
CA THR A 31 -13.46 -1.90 5.72
C THR A 31 -12.28 -2.86 5.77
N LEU A 32 -11.47 -2.77 6.83
CA LEU A 32 -10.35 -3.70 7.05
C LEU A 32 -10.84 -5.17 7.10
N THR A 33 -11.86 -5.44 7.90
CA THR A 33 -12.44 -6.79 8.02
C THR A 33 -13.05 -7.27 6.72
N PHE A 34 -13.78 -6.41 6.00
CA PHE A 34 -14.36 -6.75 4.71
C PHE A 34 -13.27 -7.15 3.70
N ILE A 35 -12.20 -6.36 3.57
CA ILE A 35 -11.10 -6.65 2.65
C ILE A 35 -10.47 -8.01 2.97
N GLU A 36 -10.23 -8.30 4.25
CA GLU A 36 -9.64 -9.56 4.69
C GLU A 36 -10.55 -10.77 4.37
N GLN A 37 -11.83 -10.65 4.70
CA GLN A 37 -12.81 -11.72 4.46
C GLN A 37 -13.05 -11.92 2.97
N PHE A 38 -13.23 -10.85 2.21
CA PHE A 38 -13.49 -10.89 0.78
C PHE A 38 -12.32 -11.54 0.04
N ASN A 39 -11.09 -11.07 0.27
CA ASN A 39 -9.88 -11.60 -0.39
C ASN A 39 -9.61 -13.07 -0.04
N SER A 40 -10.08 -13.53 1.13
CA SER A 40 -9.95 -14.93 1.56
C SER A 40 -11.12 -15.80 1.11
N SER A 41 -12.16 -15.21 0.51
CA SER A 41 -13.37 -15.91 0.07
C SER A 41 -13.28 -16.37 -1.40
N PRO A 42 -14.11 -17.34 -1.81
CA PRO A 42 -14.25 -17.72 -3.23
C PRO A 42 -14.68 -16.58 -4.15
N TYR A 43 -15.33 -15.53 -3.61
CA TYR A 43 -15.84 -14.38 -4.38
C TYR A 43 -14.75 -13.41 -4.84
N SER A 44 -13.53 -13.51 -4.30
CA SER A 44 -12.38 -12.71 -4.75
C SER A 44 -11.90 -13.09 -6.15
N LYS A 45 -12.26 -14.29 -6.64
CA LYS A 45 -11.90 -14.77 -7.98
C LYS A 45 -13.03 -14.38 -8.94
N PRO A 46 -12.86 -13.37 -9.80
CA PRO A 46 -13.91 -13.01 -10.73
C PRO A 46 -14.14 -14.19 -11.71
N PRO A 47 -15.41 -14.53 -12.01
CA PRO A 47 -15.74 -15.62 -12.94
C PRO A 47 -15.43 -15.29 -14.41
N CYS A 48 -15.22 -14.01 -14.75
CA CYS A 48 -14.84 -13.49 -16.07
C CYS A 48 -13.71 -12.47 -15.95
N GLU A 49 -13.24 -11.93 -17.09
CA GLU A 49 -12.14 -10.97 -17.25
C GLU A 49 -11.97 -9.95 -16.12
N PRO A 50 -10.72 -9.53 -15.83
CA PRO A 50 -10.45 -8.61 -14.73
C PRO A 50 -11.31 -7.36 -14.87
N VAL A 51 -12.24 -7.17 -13.93
CA VAL A 51 -13.00 -5.93 -13.78
C VAL A 51 -11.99 -4.80 -13.62
N ASP A 52 -12.14 -3.76 -14.44
CA ASP A 52 -11.37 -2.52 -14.30
C ASP A 52 -11.36 -2.11 -12.83
N ASN A 53 -10.17 -2.06 -12.25
CA ASN A 53 -9.98 -1.73 -10.85
C ASN A 53 -9.16 -0.45 -10.80
N PRO A 54 -9.81 0.72 -10.73
CA PRO A 54 -9.13 2.01 -10.75
C PRO A 54 -8.12 2.17 -9.61
N PHE A 55 -8.29 1.43 -8.51
CA PHE A 55 -7.31 1.43 -7.43
C PHE A 55 -6.05 0.67 -7.83
N ARG A 56 -6.20 -0.52 -8.41
CA ARG A 56 -5.08 -1.32 -8.92
C ARG A 56 -4.32 -0.58 -10.02
N GLU A 57 -5.03 0.00 -10.98
CA GLU A 57 -4.41 0.75 -12.08
C GLU A 57 -3.59 1.94 -11.58
N ARG A 58 -4.13 2.72 -10.63
CA ARG A 58 -3.39 3.85 -10.04
C ARG A 58 -2.18 3.37 -9.21
N PHE A 59 -2.31 2.25 -8.52
CA PHE A 59 -1.19 1.65 -7.80
C PHE A 59 -0.10 1.21 -8.78
N ASP A 60 -0.45 0.42 -9.78
CA ASP A 60 0.49 -0.10 -10.78
C ASP A 60 1.16 1.06 -11.53
N ALA A 61 0.40 2.09 -11.94
CA ALA A 61 0.94 3.28 -12.60
C ALA A 61 1.94 4.07 -11.73
N PHE A 62 1.66 4.23 -10.43
CA PHE A 62 2.58 4.93 -9.52
C PHE A 62 3.92 4.22 -9.43
N PHE A 63 3.92 2.90 -9.22
CA PHE A 63 5.16 2.15 -9.11
C PHE A 63 5.88 1.97 -10.45
N GLN A 64 5.13 1.85 -11.56
CA GLN A 64 5.73 1.84 -12.90
C GLN A 64 6.50 3.12 -13.17
N LEU A 65 5.92 4.29 -12.84
CA LEU A 65 6.61 5.58 -12.96
C LEU A 65 7.91 5.60 -12.16
N GLY A 66 7.90 5.11 -10.92
CA GLY A 66 9.11 5.04 -10.08
C GLY A 66 10.19 4.13 -10.65
N MET A 67 9.81 3.04 -11.31
CA MET A 67 10.74 2.13 -11.98
C MET A 67 11.34 2.80 -13.24
N ASP A 68 10.52 3.50 -14.01
CA ASP A 68 10.93 4.16 -15.26
C ASP A 68 11.85 5.36 -14.99
N GLN A 69 11.59 6.10 -13.91
CA GLN A 69 12.38 7.26 -13.49
C GLN A 69 13.60 6.90 -12.63
N GLY A 70 13.81 5.62 -12.32
CA GLY A 70 14.96 5.18 -11.54
C GLY A 70 14.92 5.58 -10.05
N TYR A 71 13.72 5.72 -9.48
CA TYR A 71 13.57 5.90 -8.02
C TYR A 71 13.56 4.56 -7.27
N ILE A 72 13.00 3.51 -7.88
CA ILE A 72 12.87 2.19 -7.27
C ILE A 72 13.36 1.09 -8.20
N LYS A 73 13.71 -0.07 -7.64
CA LYS A 73 14.19 -1.23 -8.40
C LYS A 73 13.10 -1.74 -9.34
N LYS A 74 13.49 -2.24 -10.51
CA LYS A 74 12.58 -2.96 -11.42
C LYS A 74 12.13 -4.26 -10.77
N MET A 75 10.83 -4.42 -10.56
CA MET A 75 10.26 -5.60 -9.93
C MET A 75 8.81 -5.80 -10.35
N GLU A 76 8.33 -7.04 -10.25
CA GLU A 76 6.94 -7.38 -10.55
C GLU A 76 5.97 -6.63 -9.64
N HIS A 77 4.94 -5.99 -10.23
CA HIS A 77 3.90 -5.25 -9.49
C HIS A 77 3.26 -6.08 -8.36
N LYS A 78 3.10 -7.38 -8.57
CA LYS A 78 2.56 -8.30 -7.54
C LYS A 78 3.45 -8.41 -6.31
N LEU A 79 4.78 -8.33 -6.46
CA LEU A 79 5.72 -8.34 -5.35
C LEU A 79 5.66 -7.03 -4.55
N ILE A 80 5.58 -5.90 -5.26
CA ILE A 80 5.39 -4.58 -4.63
C ILE A 80 4.07 -4.58 -3.85
N ALA A 81 2.98 -5.01 -4.48
CA ALA A 81 1.66 -5.09 -3.86
C ALA A 81 1.69 -5.98 -2.60
N ALA A 82 2.34 -7.14 -2.67
CA ALA A 82 2.44 -8.05 -1.52
C ALA A 82 3.14 -7.40 -0.32
N ILE A 83 4.22 -6.64 -0.56
CA ILE A 83 4.96 -5.97 0.52
C ILE A 83 4.19 -4.74 1.01
N VAL A 84 3.81 -3.84 0.11
CA VAL A 84 3.18 -2.56 0.47
C VAL A 84 1.81 -2.80 1.13
N PHE A 85 0.92 -3.55 0.47
CA PHE A 85 -0.40 -3.83 1.04
C PHE A 85 -0.34 -4.82 2.19
N GLY A 86 0.53 -5.82 2.13
CA GLY A 86 0.71 -6.77 3.24
C GLY A 86 1.11 -6.06 4.53
N CYS A 87 2.06 -5.11 4.46
CA CYS A 87 2.46 -4.30 5.60
C CYS A 87 1.33 -3.38 6.09
N ILE A 88 0.61 -2.70 5.18
CA ILE A 88 -0.53 -1.84 5.55
C ILE A 88 -1.60 -2.64 6.29
N MET A 89 -2.02 -3.78 5.74
CA MET A 89 -3.03 -4.65 6.35
C MET A 89 -2.57 -5.18 7.72
N SER A 90 -1.29 -5.55 7.84
CA SER A 90 -0.74 -6.08 9.10
C SER A 90 -0.67 -5.02 10.18
N ALA A 91 -0.15 -3.82 9.87
CA ALA A 91 -0.08 -2.70 10.81
C ALA A 91 -1.48 -2.29 11.28
N ALA A 92 -2.43 -2.14 10.34
CA ALA A 92 -3.82 -1.82 10.68
C ALA A 92 -4.45 -2.89 11.59
N LYS A 93 -4.22 -4.18 11.30
CA LYS A 93 -4.71 -5.28 12.15
C LYS A 93 -4.12 -5.24 13.56
N PHE A 94 -2.82 -4.97 13.71
CA PHE A 94 -2.18 -4.90 15.02
C PHE A 94 -2.74 -3.76 15.86
N GLN A 95 -3.01 -2.59 15.24
CA GLN A 95 -3.67 -1.48 15.91
C GLN A 95 -5.11 -1.79 16.30
N VAL A 96 -5.92 -2.26 15.36
CA VAL A 96 -7.35 -2.52 15.58
C VAL A 96 -7.58 -3.63 16.61
N SER A 97 -6.70 -4.64 16.65
CA SER A 97 -6.77 -5.73 17.63
C SER A 97 -6.15 -5.38 19.00
N GLY A 98 -5.58 -4.19 19.16
CA GLY A 98 -4.93 -3.77 20.40
C GLY A 98 -3.60 -4.47 20.69
N LYS A 99 -3.01 -5.17 19.71
CA LYS A 99 -1.70 -5.83 19.84
C LYS A 99 -0.55 -4.83 19.88
N HIS A 100 -0.68 -3.71 19.17
CA HIS A 100 0.28 -2.60 19.19
C HIS A 100 -0.45 -1.30 18.84
N GLN A 101 -0.28 -0.23 19.59
CA GLN A 101 -0.81 1.09 19.23
C GLN A 101 0.28 1.88 18.52
N TYR A 102 0.19 2.02 17.20
CA TYR A 102 1.19 2.79 16.46
C TYR A 102 0.95 4.28 16.62
N ASN A 103 2.02 5.02 16.92
CA ASN A 103 2.05 6.46 16.70
C ASN A 103 2.52 6.79 15.26
N ASP A 104 2.48 8.06 14.90
CA ASP A 104 2.84 8.52 13.55
C ASP A 104 4.32 8.29 13.19
N GLU A 105 5.22 8.35 14.17
CA GLU A 105 6.65 8.10 13.97
C GLU A 105 6.91 6.62 13.66
N GLU A 106 6.21 5.71 14.33
CA GLU A 106 6.30 4.27 14.10
C GLU A 106 5.72 3.88 12.74
N LEU A 107 4.56 4.44 12.36
CA LEU A 107 3.99 4.24 11.02
C LEU A 107 4.94 4.76 9.93
N SER A 108 5.56 5.93 10.16
CA SER A 108 6.57 6.49 9.26
C SER A 108 7.83 5.62 9.21
N SER A 109 8.21 4.99 10.31
CA SER A 109 9.34 4.05 10.37
C SER A 109 9.06 2.79 9.55
N ILE A 110 7.85 2.25 9.60
CA ILE A 110 7.43 1.14 8.73
C ILE A 110 7.49 1.54 7.25
N ALA A 111 6.98 2.73 6.91
CA ALA A 111 7.07 3.25 5.55
C ALA A 111 8.53 3.41 5.08
N ASN A 112 9.44 3.85 5.95
CA ASN A 112 10.88 3.90 5.66
C ASN A 112 11.48 2.52 5.39
N ILE A 113 11.15 1.50 6.20
CA ILE A 113 11.64 0.14 5.98
C ILE A 113 11.22 -0.38 4.60
N ILE A 114 9.96 -0.16 4.22
CA ILE A 114 9.45 -0.57 2.90
C ILE A 114 10.16 0.21 1.80
N TRP A 115 10.29 1.52 1.96
CA TRP A 115 10.97 2.40 1.01
C TRP A 115 12.42 1.95 0.78
N ASP A 116 13.17 1.69 1.84
CA ASP A 116 14.55 1.22 1.75
C ASP A 116 14.65 -0.16 1.10
N GLY A 117 13.63 -1.01 1.27
CA GLY A 117 13.52 -2.30 0.58
C GLY A 117 13.37 -2.15 -0.94
N ILE A 118 12.63 -1.14 -1.42
CA ILE A 118 12.28 -0.98 -2.84
C ILE A 118 13.13 0.04 -3.59
N LYS A 119 13.70 1.05 -2.93
CA LYS A 119 14.51 2.10 -3.57
C LYS A 119 15.71 1.51 -4.30
N LEU A 120 16.16 2.15 -5.37
CA LEU A 120 17.42 1.76 -6.01
C LEU A 120 18.60 1.92 -5.04
N PRO A 121 19.59 1.01 -5.06
CA PRO A 121 20.83 1.20 -4.31
C PRO A 121 21.51 2.47 -4.81
N VAL A 122 21.99 3.29 -3.87
CA VAL A 122 22.91 4.41 -4.16
C VAL A 122 24.31 3.85 -4.33
#